data_AF-A0A497HPY5-F1
#
_entry.id   AF-A0A497HPY5-F1
#
_cell.length_a   1.000
_cell.length_b   1.000
_cell.length_c   1.000
_cell.angle_alpha   90.00
_cell.angle_beta   90.00
_cell.angle_gamma   90.00
#
_symmetry.space_group_name_H-M   'P 1'
#
loop_
_entity.id
_entity.type
_entity.pdbx_description
1 polymer ?
#
loop_
_entity_poly.entity_id
_entity_poly.type
_entity_poly.pdbx_seq_one_letter_code
_entity_poly.pdbx_strand_id
1 'polypeptide(L)' 'PRFVVDIDPELRPGDEVIVVDKDDNPLALGRLLLSPREVGEMKSGVAVKVREGVKSRER' A
#
# COMPACT_ATOMS: atom_id res chain seq x y z
N PRO A 1 -10.06 2.14 -0.01
CA PRO A 1 -9.01 3.11 -0.41
C PRO A 1 -8.98 3.32 -1.92
N ARG A 2 -9.36 4.52 -2.38
CA ARG A 2 -9.61 4.77 -3.81
C ARG A 2 -8.40 4.55 -4.75
N PHE A 3 -7.18 4.62 -4.25
CA PHE A 3 -5.97 4.61 -5.07
C PHE A 3 -5.35 3.23 -5.29
N VAL A 4 -5.76 2.23 -4.52
CA VAL A 4 -5.22 0.86 -4.66
C VAL A 4 -6.01 0.15 -5.75
N VAL A 5 -5.32 -0.34 -6.77
CA VAL A 5 -5.92 -1.04 -7.92
C VAL A 5 -5.88 -2.56 -7.78
N ASP A 6 -4.88 -3.08 -7.06
CA ASP A 6 -4.68 -4.50 -6.78
C ASP A 6 -3.91 -4.68 -5.47
N ILE A 7 -4.08 -5.83 -4.81
CA ILE A 7 -3.41 -6.19 -3.56
C ILE A 7 -3.39 -7.71 -3.38
N ASP A 8 -2.28 -8.23 -2.85
CA ASP A 8 -2.13 -9.65 -2.52
C ASP A 8 -3.20 -10.09 -1.49
N PRO A 9 -4.04 -11.10 -1.81
CA PRO A 9 -5.12 -11.56 -0.95
C PRO A 9 -4.65 -12.25 0.35
N GLU A 10 -3.39 -12.64 0.46
CA GLU A 10 -2.85 -13.28 1.67
C GLU A 10 -2.37 -12.27 2.73
N LEU A 11 -2.25 -10.99 2.37
CA LEU A 11 -1.82 -9.94 3.28
C LEU A 11 -2.81 -9.69 4.42
N ARG A 12 -2.27 -9.29 5.57
CA ARG A 12 -3.03 -8.96 6.77
C ARG A 12 -2.71 -7.55 7.26
N PRO A 13 -3.69 -6.88 7.90
CA PRO A 13 -3.41 -5.63 8.59
C PRO A 13 -2.23 -5.79 9.57
N GLY A 14 -1.26 -4.89 9.48
CA GLY A 14 -0.02 -4.93 10.26
C GLY A 14 1.20 -5.40 9.48
N ASP A 15 1.02 -6.08 8.34
CA ASP A 15 2.13 -6.57 7.51
C ASP A 15 2.96 -5.41 6.93
N GLU A 16 4.26 -5.66 6.78
CA GLU A 16 5.15 -4.81 5.99
C GLU A 16 4.87 -5.06 4.51
N VAL A 17 4.68 -3.97 3.76
CA VAL A 17 4.32 -4.02 2.35
C VAL A 17 5.16 -3.05 1.53
N ILE A 18 5.42 -3.43 0.29
CA ILE A 18 6.00 -2.57 -0.73
C ILE A 18 4.85 -2.05 -1.59
N VAL A 19 4.76 -0.73 -1.72
CA VAL A 19 3.84 -0.09 -2.65
C VAL A 19 4.54 0.02 -3.99
N VAL A 20 3.94 -0.54 -5.03
CA VAL A 20 4.43 -0.49 -6.41
C VAL A 20 3.48 0.30 -7.30
N ASP A 21 3.97 0.76 -8.45
CA ASP A 21 3.09 1.20 -9.54
C ASP A 21 2.63 0.01 -10.41
N LYS A 22 1.88 0.30 -11.48
CA LYS A 22 1.33 -0.71 -12.40
C LYS A 22 2.39 -1.46 -13.21
N ASP A 23 3.61 -0.94 -13.29
CA ASP A 23 4.74 -1.50 -14.03
C ASP A 23 5.71 -2.21 -13.07
N ASP A 24 5.25 -2.50 -11.83
CA ASP A 24 5.98 -3.16 -10.74
C ASP A 24 7.20 -2.37 -10.22
N ASN A 25 7.25 -1.04 -10.44
CA ASN A 25 8.30 -0.21 -9.88
C ASN A 25 8.00 0.13 -8.42
N PRO A 26 8.96 -0.07 -7.48
CA PRO A 26 8.76 0.26 -6.08
C PRO A 26 8.66 1.77 -5.85
N LEU A 27 7.65 2.17 -5.09
CA LEU A 27 7.39 3.56 -4.71
C LEU A 27 7.67 3.84 -3.23
N ALA A 28 7.33 2.89 -2.35
CA ALA A 28 7.45 3.06 -0.91
C ALA A 28 7.43 1.75 -0.12
N LEU A 29 7.96 1.80 1.10
CA LEU A 29 7.81 0.79 2.15
C LEU A 29 6.84 1.31 3.21
N GLY A 30 5.93 0.46 3.69
CA GLY A 30 4.97 0.84 4.71
C GLY A 30 4.31 -0.33 5.42
N ARG A 31 3.35 0.00 6.27
CA ARG A 31 2.53 -0.97 7.00
C ARG A 31 1.10 -0.97 6.47
N LEU A 32 0.56 -2.14 6.13
CA LEU A 32 -0.82 -2.30 5.74
C LEU A 32 -1.75 -2.02 6.93
N LEU A 33 -2.79 -1.20 6.73
CA LEU A 33 -3.76 -0.81 7.75
C LEU A 33 -5.13 -1.47 7.58
N LEU A 34 -5.46 -1.89 6.37
CA LEU A 34 -6.75 -2.47 5.99
C LEU A 34 -6.53 -3.85 5.39
N SER A 35 -7.47 -4.76 5.61
CA SER A 35 -7.43 -6.08 4.97
C SER A 35 -7.61 -5.96 3.45
N PRO A 36 -7.14 -6.94 2.65
CA PRO A 36 -7.36 -6.95 1.19
C PRO A 36 -8.84 -6.77 0.81
N ARG A 37 -9.74 -7.39 1.58
CA ARG A 37 -11.19 -7.24 1.41
C ARG A 37 -11.66 -5.80 1.62
N GLU A 38 -11.27 -5.16 2.71
CA GLU A 38 -11.60 -3.75 2.99
C GLU A 38 -11.00 -2.81 1.94
N VAL A 39 -9.80 -3.13 1.44
CA VAL A 39 -9.16 -2.34 0.38
C VAL A 39 -10.04 -2.28 -0.87
N GLY A 40 -10.62 -3.42 -1.29
CA GLY A 40 -11.51 -3.52 -2.44
C GLY A 40 -12.93 -2.99 -2.21
N GLU A 41 -13.48 -3.09 -1.00
CA GLU A 41 -14.86 -2.70 -0.69
C GLU A 41 -15.00 -1.20 -0.31
N MET A 42 -13.97 -0.59 0.29
CA MET A 42 -14.07 0.77 0.85
C MET A 42 -13.78 1.88 -0.18
N LYS A 43 -14.66 2.89 -0.21
CA LYS A 43 -14.51 4.10 -1.07
C LYS A 43 -13.51 5.14 -0.53
N SER A 44 -13.19 5.09 0.76
CA SER A 44 -12.29 6.02 1.45
C SER A 44 -11.42 5.27 2.48
N GLY A 45 -10.51 5.97 3.16
CA GLY A 45 -9.59 5.39 4.14
C GLY A 45 -8.15 5.20 3.63
N VAL A 46 -7.22 5.05 4.57
CA VAL A 46 -5.78 4.88 4.31
C VAL A 46 -5.45 3.40 4.22
N ALA A 47 -4.98 2.93 3.06
CA ALA A 47 -4.56 1.54 2.88
C ALA A 47 -3.26 1.22 3.62
N VAL A 48 -2.24 2.07 3.42
CA VAL A 48 -0.87 1.83 3.87
C VAL A 48 -0.37 3.07 4.60
N LYS A 49 0.22 2.87 5.78
CA LYS A 49 1.02 3.89 6.46
C LYS A 49 2.46 3.81 5.95
N VAL A 50 2.82 4.73 5.05
CA VAL A 50 4.17 4.81 4.47
C VAL A 50 5.20 5.21 5.54
N ARG A 51 6.33 4.50 5.58
CA ARG A 51 7.48 4.80 6.44
C ARG A 51 8.60 5.48 5.66
N GLU A 52 8.86 5.01 4.44
CA GLU A 52 9.92 5.53 3.56
C GLU A 52 9.48 5.45 2.10
N GLY A 53 9.70 6.52 1.33
CA GLY A 53 9.43 6.55 -0.11
C GLY A 53 10.72 6.59 -0.91
N VAL A 54 10.75 5.96 -2.09
CA VAL A 54 11.98 5.83 -2.90
C VAL A 54 12.55 7.20 -3.29
N LYS A 55 11.69 8.20 -3.55
CA LYS A 55 12.11 9.58 -3.87
C LYS A 55 12.43 10.46 -2.66
N SER A 56 12.27 9.95 -1.43
CA SER A 56 12.50 10.77 -0.22
C SER A 56 13.98 11.03 0.08
N ARG A 57 14.89 10.40 -0.66
CA ARG A 57 16.35 10.48 -0.49
C ARG A 57 17.07 11.43 -1.47
N GLU A 58 16.33 12.15 -2.31
CA GLU A 58 16.88 13.28 -3.07
C GLU A 58 16.90 14.52 -2.15
N ARG A 59 17.90 14.59 -1.27
CA ARG A 59 18.28 15.81 -0.55
C ARG A 59 19.67 16.24 -0.97
#